data_AF-V5T8W0-F1
#
_entry.id   AF-V5T8W0-F1
#
_cell.length_a   1.000
_cell.length_b   1.000
_cell.length_c   1.000
_cell.angle_alpha   90.00
_cell.angle_beta   90.00
_cell.angle_gamma   90.00
#
_symmetry.space_group_name_H-M   'P 1'
#
loop_
_entity.id
_entity.type
_entity.pdbx_description
1 polymer ?
#
loop_
_entity_poly.entity_id
_entity_poly.type
_entity_poly.pdbx_seq_one_letter_code
_entity_poly.pdbx_strand_id
1 'polypeptide(L)'
;MIQLKFDFKEMPKKRIGRPSEISEELVFAVIDDIKKQSKNKKLTNKKIIEKHNISERTFYRIKAGDKKYQQQFESAVQKESKKFSLSLSE
;
A
#
# COMPACT_ATOMS: atom_id res chain seq x y z
N MET A 1 -47.27 -25.65 -10.58
CA MET A 1 -46.30 -24.53 -10.58
C MET A 1 -45.65 -24.48 -9.20
N ILE A 2 -44.36 -24.82 -9.09
CA ILE A 2 -43.63 -24.80 -7.81
C ILE A 2 -42.90 -23.46 -7.72
N GLN A 3 -43.28 -22.62 -6.76
CA GLN A 3 -42.55 -21.39 -6.45
C GLN A 3 -41.38 -21.73 -5.52
N LEU A 4 -40.16 -21.80 -6.06
CA LEU A 4 -38.95 -21.78 -5.25
C LEU A 4 -38.81 -20.38 -4.63
N LYS A 5 -38.95 -20.28 -3.32
CA LYS A 5 -38.59 -19.08 -2.56
C LYS A 5 -37.09 -19.14 -2.31
N PHE A 6 -36.33 -18.32 -3.05
CA PHE A 6 -34.92 -18.09 -2.77
C PHE A 6 -34.81 -17.02 -1.68
N ASP A 7 -34.50 -17.44 -0.46
CA ASP A 7 -34.12 -16.53 0.62
C ASP A 7 -32.69 -16.04 0.36
N PHE A 8 -32.57 -14.90 -0.35
CA PHE A 8 -31.31 -14.19 -0.49
C PHE A 8 -30.92 -13.57 0.85
N LYS A 9 -30.16 -14.31 1.66
CA LYS A 9 -29.49 -13.77 2.84
C LYS A 9 -28.50 -12.71 2.37
N GLU A 10 -28.77 -11.43 2.63
CA GLU A 10 -27.88 -10.33 2.25
C GLU A 10 -26.48 -10.57 2.86
N MET A 11 -25.49 -10.82 2.00
CA MET A 11 -24.10 -10.88 2.45
C MET A 11 -23.67 -9.47 2.90
N PRO A 12 -22.92 -9.34 4.01
CA PRO A 12 -22.48 -8.04 4.49
C PRO A 12 -21.67 -7.35 3.39
N LYS A 13 -22.18 -6.20 2.93
CA LYS A 13 -21.49 -5.35 1.95
C LYS A 13 -20.19 -4.87 2.58
N LYS A 14 -19.08 -5.55 2.31
CA LYS A 14 -17.75 -5.01 2.61
C LYS A 14 -17.68 -3.65 1.94
N ARG A 15 -17.48 -2.58 2.70
CA ARG A 15 -17.26 -1.25 2.13
C ARG A 15 -16.00 -1.37 1.26
N ILE A 16 -16.17 -1.40 -0.06
CA ILE A 16 -15.09 -1.46 -1.05
C ILE A 16 -14.40 -0.08 -1.04
N GLY A 17 -13.69 0.20 0.04
CA GLY A 17 -13.11 1.50 0.36
C GLY A 17 -11.60 1.51 0.19
N ARG A 18 -11.01 2.67 0.50
CA ARG A 18 -9.56 2.77 0.69
C ARG A 18 -9.19 2.04 1.99
N PRO A 19 -8.15 1.19 2.00
CA PRO A 19 -7.67 0.62 3.25
C PRO A 19 -7.33 1.74 4.23
N SER A 20 -7.85 1.64 5.45
CA SER A 20 -7.67 2.63 6.51
C SER A 20 -6.22 2.65 6.99
N GLU A 21 -5.63 1.47 7.14
CA GLU A 21 -4.40 1.24 7.90
C GLU A 21 -3.27 0.77 7.01
N ILE A 22 -2.46 1.73 6.55
CA ILE A 22 -1.15 1.47 5.93
C ILE A 22 -0.17 2.45 6.57
N SER A 23 0.94 1.93 7.08
CA SER A 23 1.98 2.74 7.70
C SER A 23 2.81 3.51 6.68
N GLU A 24 3.38 4.63 7.11
CA GLU A 24 4.27 5.46 6.29
C GLU A 24 5.53 4.69 5.84
N GLU A 25 6.10 3.89 6.75
CA GLU A 25 7.27 3.04 6.49
C GLU A 25 6.99 1.99 5.42
N LEU A 26 5.81 1.36 5.43
CA LEU A 26 5.42 0.38 4.42
C LEU A 26 5.30 1.06 3.04
N VAL A 27 4.70 2.25 2.98
CA VAL A 27 4.60 3.03 1.74
C VAL A 27 5.98 3.39 1.22
N PHE A 28 6.89 3.80 2.11
CA PHE A 28 8.27 4.09 1.77
C PHE A 28 8.98 2.88 1.16
N ALA A 29 8.92 1.72 1.81
CA ALA A 29 9.54 0.49 1.33
C ALA A 29 8.98 0.03 -0.03
N VAL A 30 7.66 0.15 -0.23
CA VAL A 30 7.00 -0.19 -1.50
C VAL A 30 7.45 0.75 -2.62
N ILE A 31 7.51 2.06 -2.37
CA ILE A 31 7.97 3.05 -3.36
C ILE A 31 9.43 2.80 -3.75
N ASP A 32 10.29 2.50 -2.77
CA ASP A 32 11.69 2.18 -3.01
C ASP A 32 11.86 0.92 -3.89
N ASP A 33 11.12 -0.15 -3.58
CA ASP A 33 11.11 -1.36 -4.41
C ASP A 33 10.58 -1.11 -5.83
N ILE A 34 9.55 -0.26 -6.00
CA ILE A 34 9.04 0.16 -7.31
C ILE A 34 10.13 0.91 -8.09
N LYS A 35 10.89 1.81 -7.45
CA LYS A 35 11.99 2.52 -8.10
C LYS A 35 13.12 1.56 -8.51
N LYS A 36 13.46 0.59 -7.66
CA LYS A 36 14.47 -0.45 -7.92
C LYS A 36 14.07 -1.41 -9.04
N GLN A 37 12.77 -1.58 -9.30
CA GLN A 37 12.25 -2.43 -10.38
C GLN A 37 12.87 -2.10 -11.75
N SER A 38 13.10 -0.81 -12.03
CA SER A 38 13.72 -0.36 -13.29
C SER A 38 15.12 -0.92 -13.52
N LYS A 39 15.88 -1.18 -12.44
CA LYS A 39 17.25 -1.68 -12.48
C LYS A 39 17.33 -3.20 -12.29
N ASN A 40 16.28 -3.83 -11.77
CA ASN A 40 16.25 -5.26 -11.47
C ASN A 40 15.06 -5.96 -12.13
N LYS A 41 15.32 -6.58 -13.30
CA LYS A 41 14.31 -7.34 -14.07
C LYS A 41 13.67 -8.51 -13.30
N LYS A 42 14.26 -8.99 -12.19
CA LYS A 42 13.70 -10.08 -11.38
C LYS A 42 12.65 -9.60 -10.38
N LEU A 43 12.56 -8.29 -10.12
CA LEU A 43 11.55 -7.69 -9.28
C LEU A 43 10.29 -7.44 -10.12
N THR A 44 9.18 -8.08 -9.77
CA THR A 44 7.89 -7.90 -10.45
C THR A 44 6.90 -7.24 -9.51
N ASN A 45 5.86 -6.59 -10.04
CA ASN A 45 4.80 -6.00 -9.22
C ASN A 45 4.25 -7.05 -8.23
N LYS A 46 3.99 -8.27 -8.71
CA LYS A 46 3.51 -9.40 -7.90
C LYS A 46 4.42 -9.71 -6.72
N LYS A 47 5.74 -9.78 -6.95
CA LYS A 47 6.71 -10.02 -5.86
C LYS A 47 6.75 -8.88 -4.84
N ILE A 48 6.60 -7.63 -5.26
CA ILE A 48 6.54 -6.48 -4.33
C ILE A 48 5.27 -6.55 -3.48
N ILE A 49 4.14 -6.87 -4.11
CA ILE A 49 2.84 -7.05 -3.45
C ILE A 49 2.92 -8.17 -2.39
N GLU A 50 3.47 -9.33 -2.77
CA GLU A 50 3.66 -10.48 -1.87
C GLU A 50 4.64 -10.16 -0.73
N LYS A 51 5.78 -9.53 -1.03
CA LYS A 51 6.81 -9.17 -0.05
C LYS A 51 6.28 -8.27 1.06
N HIS A 52 5.40 -7.33 0.72
CA HIS A 52 4.87 -6.33 1.66
C HIS A 52 3.46 -6.66 2.17
N ASN A 53 2.90 -7.80 1.78
CA ASN A 53 1.55 -8.25 2.16
C ASN A 53 0.46 -7.17 1.96
N ILE A 54 0.51 -6.45 0.83
CA ILE A 54 -0.48 -5.42 0.48
C ILE A 54 -1.45 -5.90 -0.60
N SER A 55 -2.65 -5.32 -0.65
CA SER A 55 -3.55 -5.61 -1.77
C SER A 55 -3.03 -5.03 -3.09
N GLU A 56 -3.34 -5.68 -4.22
CA GLU A 56 -3.00 -5.16 -5.55
C GLU A 56 -3.53 -3.73 -5.76
N ARG A 57 -4.76 -3.46 -5.32
CA ARG A 57 -5.39 -2.15 -5.44
C ARG A 57 -4.60 -1.07 -4.70
N THR A 58 -4.12 -1.39 -3.49
CA THR A 58 -3.23 -0.50 -2.75
C THR A 58 -1.94 -0.25 -3.51
N PHE A 59 -1.28 -1.32 -3.97
CA PHE A 59 -0.03 -1.21 -4.71
C PHE A 59 -0.17 -0.30 -5.92
N TYR A 60 -1.21 -0.49 -6.74
CA TYR A 60 -1.43 0.33 -7.93
C TYR A 60 -1.78 1.78 -7.59
N ARG A 61 -2.42 2.07 -6.45
CA ARG A 61 -2.62 3.45 -5.98
C ARG A 61 -1.32 4.12 -5.54
N ILE A 62 -0.45 3.39 -4.82
CA ILE A 62 0.88 3.87 -4.45
C ILE A 62 1.68 4.15 -5.74
N LYS A 63 1.70 3.19 -6.65
CA LYS A 63 2.41 3.29 -7.94
C LYS A 63 1.90 4.44 -8.81
N ALA A 64 0.59 4.71 -8.80
CA ALA A 64 -0.02 5.82 -9.53
C ALA A 64 0.16 7.19 -8.87
N GLY A 65 0.70 7.25 -7.64
CA GLY A 65 0.91 8.51 -6.93
C GLY A 65 -0.36 9.09 -6.29
N ASP A 66 -1.21 8.25 -5.71
CA ASP A 66 -2.36 8.74 -4.92
C ASP A 66 -1.86 9.65 -3.77
N LYS A 67 -2.43 10.85 -3.69
CA LYS A 67 -2.05 11.94 -2.77
C LYS A 67 -1.88 11.49 -1.33
N LYS A 68 -2.71 10.58 -0.82
CA LYS A 68 -2.58 10.07 0.56
C LYS A 68 -1.22 9.40 0.76
N TYR A 69 -0.83 8.52 -0.15
CA TYR A 69 0.41 7.76 -0.02
C TYR A 69 1.64 8.62 -0.30
N GLN A 70 1.52 9.64 -1.17
CA GLN A 70 2.59 10.62 -1.35
C GLN A 70 2.88 11.40 -0.05
N GLN A 71 1.85 11.86 0.64
CA GLN A 71 2.00 12.54 1.93
C GLN A 71 2.62 11.62 3.00
N GLN A 72 2.23 10.35 3.02
CA GLN A 72 2.81 9.34 3.91
C GLN A 72 4.29 9.09 3.59
N PHE A 73 4.66 9.06 2.31
CA PHE A 73 6.06 8.93 1.88
C PHE A 73 6.90 10.14 2.31
N GLU A 74 6.42 11.36 2.08
CA GLU A 74 7.11 12.59 2.49
C GLU A 74 7.29 12.65 4.01
N SER A 75 6.27 12.24 4.76
CA SER A 75 6.33 12.18 6.22
C SER A 75 7.38 11.18 6.71
N ALA A 76 7.48 10.00 6.08
CA ALA A 76 8.51 9.02 6.37
C ALA A 76 9.92 9.58 6.13
N VAL A 77 10.14 10.22 4.98
CA VAL A 77 11.44 10.83 4.62
C VAL A 77 11.83 11.92 5.62
N GLN A 78 10.90 12.78 6.03
CA GLN A 78 11.18 13.83 7.01
C GLN A 78 11.52 13.27 8.39
N LYS A 79 10.83 12.20 8.83
CA LYS A 79 11.13 11.52 10.09
C LYS A 79 12.52 10.90 10.08
N GLU A 80 12.89 10.21 9.01
CA GLU A 80 14.23 9.63 8.85
C GLU A 80 15.31 10.71 8.82
N SER A 81 15.10 11.80 8.08
CA SER A 81 16.02 12.93 8.00
C SER A 81 16.27 13.56 9.38
N LYS A 82 15.20 13.83 10.15
CA LYS A 82 15.32 14.36 11.52
C LYS A 82 16.07 13.41 12.44
N LYS A 83 15.77 12.12 12.39
CA LYS A 83 16.46 11.09 13.19
C LYS A 83 17.96 11.05 12.86
N PHE A 84 18.30 11.14 11.58
CA PHE A 84 19.68 11.18 11.13
C PHE A 84 20.42 12.43 11.63
N SER A 85 19.81 13.61 11.54
CA SER A 85 20.40 14.86 12.07
C SER A 85 20.65 14.78 13.58
N LEU A 86 19.71 14.24 14.35
CA LEU A 86 19.89 14.02 15.79
C LEU A 86 21.09 13.12 16.09
N SER A 87 21.25 12.00 15.37
CA SER A 87 22.37 11.08 15.58
C SER A 87 23.75 11.63 15.22
N LEU A 88 23.82 12.71 14.43
CA LEU A 88 25.08 13.40 14.12
C LEU A 88 25.42 14.52 15.12
N SER A 89 24.47 14.86 16.00
CA SER A 89 24.60 15.93 16.98
C SER A 89 25.08 15.44 18.36
N GLU A 90 25.09 14.12 18.56
CA GLU A 90 25.57 13.39 19.75
C GLU A 90 26.99 12.87 19.53
#